data_AF-A0A0L6JKJ7-F1
#
_entry.id   AF-A0A0L6JKJ7-F1
#
_cell.length_a   1.000
_cell.length_b   1.000
_cell.length_c   1.000
_cell.angle_alpha   90.00
_cell.angle_beta   90.00
_cell.angle_gamma   90.00
#
_symmetry.space_group_name_H-M   'P 1'
#
loop_
_entity.id
_entity.type
_entity.pdbx_description
1 polymer ?
#
loop_
_entity_poly.entity_id
_entity_poly.type
_entity_poly.pdbx_seq_one_letter_code
_entity_poly.pdbx_strand_id
1 'polypeptide(L)'
;MRYYIQYKISDSMMAAARIDGCSEYRIYHSIVLPNIIPGIATISMFTFISVWNSYLIPITILEDINLYTVPIVTALSKGLYGNDYGAIYAAIAVFTTPIIIVYLLCSRMLIKGLRFSTVKVMNR
;
A
#
# COMPACT_ATOMS: atom_id res chain seq x y z
N MET A 1 8.11 -1.43 10.15
CA MET A 1 9.19 -0.65 9.49
C MET A 1 10.56 -0.75 10.18
N ARG A 2 10.64 -0.60 11.52
CA ARG A 2 11.93 -0.67 12.25
C ARG A 2 12.79 -1.90 11.94
N TYR A 3 12.18 -3.10 11.89
CA TYR A 3 12.86 -4.34 11.51
C TYR A 3 13.37 -4.35 10.05
N TYR A 4 12.62 -3.78 9.11
CA TYR A 4 13.01 -3.74 7.69
C TYR A 4 14.24 -2.86 7.46
N ILE A 5 14.31 -1.73 8.17
CA ILE A 5 15.42 -0.78 8.12
C ILE A 5 16.71 -1.42 8.66
N GLN A 6 16.65 -2.04 9.84
CA GLN A 6 17.80 -2.71 10.45
C GLN A 6 18.37 -3.85 9.60
N TYR A 7 17.52 -4.54 8.83
CA TYR A 7 17.96 -5.63 7.95
C TYR A 7 18.61 -5.12 6.66
N LYS A 8 18.07 -4.05 6.07
CA LYS A 8 18.54 -3.49 4.80
C LYS A 8 19.77 -2.58 4.94
N ILE A 9 19.89 -1.86 6.06
CA ILE A 9 20.92 -0.85 6.29
C ILE A 9 21.80 -1.33 7.45
N SER A 10 23.02 -1.80 7.14
CA SER A 10 23.97 -2.23 8.17
C SER A 10 24.68 -1.03 8.80
N ASP A 11 25.04 -1.16 10.08
CA ASP A 11 25.79 -0.13 10.80
C ASP A 11 27.14 0.16 10.14
N SER A 12 27.77 -0.85 9.53
CA SER A 12 29.00 -0.69 8.74
C SER A 12 28.83 0.22 7.53
N MET A 13 27.67 0.19 6.87
CA MET A 13 27.38 1.02 5.71
C MET A 13 27.17 2.48 6.11
N MET A 14 26.55 2.71 7.28
CA MET A 14 26.42 4.05 7.84
C MET A 14 27.76 4.59 8.36
N ALA A 15 28.59 3.75 8.98
CA ALA A 15 29.93 4.11 9.42
C ALA A 15 30.83 4.48 8.23
N ALA A 16 30.80 3.71 7.15
CA ALA A 16 31.53 4.02 5.91
C ALA A 16 31.11 5.38 5.32
N ALA A 17 29.80 5.64 5.22
CA ALA A 17 29.30 6.91 4.70
C ALA A 17 29.72 8.12 5.55
N ARG A 18 29.85 7.95 6.88
CA ARG A 18 30.39 9.00 7.77
C ARG A 18 31.89 9.20 7.59
N ILE A 19 32.64 8.12 7.40
CA ILE A 19 34.09 8.18 7.10
C ILE A 19 34.32 8.91 5.77
N ASP A 20 33.44 8.70 4.77
CA ASP A 20 33.43 9.41 3.49
C ASP A 20 32.97 10.88 3.59
N GLY A 21 32.75 11.39 4.81
CA GLY A 21 32.40 12.80 5.05
C GLY A 21 30.97 13.19 4.64
N CYS A 22 30.07 12.21 4.42
CA CYS A 22 28.68 12.54 4.12
C CYS A 22 27.97 13.08 5.37
N SER A 23 27.22 14.17 5.20
CA SER A 23 26.34 14.69 6.26
C SER A 23 25.17 13.72 6.52
N GLU A 24 24.66 13.68 7.76
CA GLU A 24 23.54 12.81 8.14
C GLU A 24 22.30 13.03 7.26
N TYR A 25 22.04 14.28 6.84
CA TYR A 25 20.93 14.59 5.93
C TYR A 25 21.11 13.94 4.56
N ARG A 26 22.34 13.92 4.03
CA ARG A 26 22.69 13.25 2.76
C ARG A 26 22.57 11.74 2.89
N ILE A 27 23.05 11.17 3.99
CA ILE A 27 22.92 9.73 4.29
C ILE A 27 21.44 9.34 4.30
N TYR A 28 20.59 10.12 4.96
CA TYR A 28 19.15 9.86 5.00
C TYR A 28 18.51 9.86 3.60
N HIS A 29 18.70 10.92 2.81
CA HIS A 29 18.04 11.03 1.50
C HIS A 29 18.63 10.10 0.43
N SER A 30 19.94 9.85 0.44
CA SER A 30 20.61 9.09 -0.60
C SER A 30 20.69 7.59 -0.32
N ILE A 31 20.67 7.19 0.96
CA ILE A 31 20.86 5.79 1.35
C ILE A 31 19.60 5.25 2.04
N VAL A 32 19.10 5.93 3.06
CA VAL A 32 17.98 5.42 3.86
C VAL A 32 16.67 5.45 3.07
N LEU A 33 16.31 6.61 2.54
CA LEU A 33 15.04 6.87 1.84
C LEU A 33 14.79 5.91 0.66
N PRO A 34 15.69 5.75 -0.33
CA PRO A 34 15.45 4.84 -1.45
C PRO A 34 15.35 3.37 -1.06
N ASN A 35 16.01 2.96 0.04
CA ASN A 35 15.92 1.59 0.54
C ASN A 35 14.60 1.28 1.26
N ILE A 36 13.96 2.28 1.88
CA ILE A 36 12.66 2.11 2.57
C ILE A 36 11.46 2.28 1.65
N ILE A 37 11.58 3.04 0.56
CA ILE A 37 10.50 3.32 -0.40
C ILE A 37 9.76 2.05 -0.87
N PRO A 38 10.44 0.94 -1.25
CA PRO A 38 9.74 -0.30 -1.62
C PRO A 38 8.91 -0.88 -0.47
N GLY A 39 9.43 -0.82 0.76
CA GLY A 39 8.70 -1.25 1.95
C GLY A 39 7.48 -0.36 2.24
N ILE A 40 7.62 0.96 2.05
CA ILE A 40 6.52 1.94 2.25
C ILE A 40 5.42 1.68 1.22
N ALA A 41 5.78 1.45 -0.04
CA ALA A 41 4.83 1.15 -1.10
C ALA A 41 3.98 -0.09 -0.78
N THR A 42 4.61 -1.16 -0.27
CA THR A 42 3.91 -2.38 0.15
C THR A 42 2.91 -2.11 1.27
N ILE A 43 3.35 -1.46 2.35
CA ILE A 43 2.46 -1.16 3.49
C ILE A 43 1.31 -0.24 3.04
N SER A 44 1.63 0.81 2.28
CA SER A 44 0.64 1.77 1.79
C SER A 44 -0.42 1.11 0.92
N MET A 45 -0.02 0.16 0.07
CA MET A 45 -0.93 -0.62 -0.76
C MET A 45 -1.90 -1.45 0.09
N PHE A 46 -1.39 -2.21 1.08
CA PHE A 46 -2.24 -3.00 1.97
C PHE A 46 -3.18 -2.11 2.81
N THR A 47 -2.68 -0.98 3.31
CA THR A 47 -3.48 -0.01 4.04
C THR A 47 -4.58 0.59 3.15
N PHE A 48 -4.25 0.97 1.91
CA PHE A 48 -5.23 1.47 0.95
C PHE A 48 -6.34 0.44 0.70
N ILE A 49 -5.98 -0.81 0.41
CA ILE A 49 -6.96 -1.89 0.19
C ILE A 49 -7.84 -2.07 1.43
N SER A 50 -7.27 -2.03 2.63
CA SER A 50 -8.02 -2.20 3.87
C SER A 50 -9.02 -1.07 4.12
N VAL A 51 -8.61 0.19 3.92
CA VAL A 51 -9.47 1.36 4.12
C VAL A 51 -10.54 1.43 3.02
N TRP A 52 -10.15 1.16 1.77
CA TRP A 52 -11.06 1.20 0.62
C TRP A 52 -12.18 0.15 0.71
N ASN A 53 -11.88 -1.03 1.24
CA ASN A 53 -12.86 -2.10 1.48
C ASN A 53 -13.58 -1.98 2.85
N SER A 54 -13.35 -0.90 3.61
CA SER A 54 -13.95 -0.75 4.93
C SER A 54 -15.45 -0.52 4.82
N TYR A 55 -16.23 -1.34 5.53
CA TYR A 55 -17.69 -1.28 5.59
C TYR A 55 -18.19 -0.85 6.97
N LEU A 56 -17.68 -1.48 8.03
CA LEU A 56 -18.18 -1.30 9.41
C LEU A 56 -17.98 0.11 9.95
N ILE A 57 -16.80 0.70 9.74
CA ILE A 57 -16.50 2.03 10.24
C ILE A 57 -17.39 3.08 9.54
N PRO A 58 -17.48 3.11 8.18
CA PRO A 58 -18.36 4.05 7.49
C PRO A 58 -19.83 3.90 7.85
N ILE A 59 -20.40 2.69 7.89
CA ILE A 59 -21.85 2.52 8.15
C ILE A 59 -22.24 2.94 9.58
N THR A 60 -21.29 2.87 10.52
CA THR A 60 -21.55 3.23 11.92
C THR A 60 -21.46 4.74 12.14
N ILE A 61 -20.62 5.44 11.38
CA ILE A 61 -20.33 6.86 11.60
C ILE A 61 -21.10 7.76 10.62
N LEU A 62 -21.37 7.29 9.40
CA LEU A 62 -22.06 8.06 8.39
C LEU A 62 -23.58 7.99 8.62
N GLU A 63 -24.19 9.15 8.84
CA GLU A 63 -25.65 9.29 8.96
C GLU A 63 -26.31 9.68 7.62
N ASP A 64 -25.56 10.37 6.74
CA ASP A 64 -26.06 10.81 5.43
C ASP A 64 -25.83 9.72 4.36
N ILE A 65 -26.94 9.26 3.75
CA ILE A 65 -26.96 8.32 2.63
C ILE A 65 -26.10 8.78 1.45
N ASN A 66 -25.97 10.09 1.21
CA ASN A 66 -25.19 10.62 0.09
C ASN A 66 -23.68 10.40 0.26
N LEU A 67 -23.23 10.10 1.48
CA LEU A 67 -21.83 9.81 1.81
C LEU A 67 -21.53 8.32 1.81
N TYR A 68 -22.53 7.46 1.56
CA TYR A 68 -22.35 6.02 1.62
C TYR A 68 -21.37 5.53 0.56
N THR A 69 -20.42 4.73 1.02
CA THR A 69 -19.43 4.10 0.15
C THR A 69 -20.07 2.98 -0.66
N VAL A 70 -19.45 2.59 -1.78
CA VAL A 70 -19.95 1.51 -2.63
C VAL A 70 -20.22 0.20 -1.85
N PRO A 71 -19.34 -0.24 -0.92
CA PRO A 71 -19.62 -1.40 -0.06
C PRO A 71 -20.90 -1.26 0.78
N ILE A 72 -21.22 -0.04 1.25
CA ILE A 72 -22.45 0.23 1.99
C ILE A 72 -23.67 0.11 1.08
N VAL A 73 -23.66 0.85 -0.03
CA VAL A 73 -24.80 0.92 -0.96
C VAL A 73 -25.13 -0.47 -1.51
N THR A 74 -24.10 -1.25 -1.88
CA THR A 74 -24.28 -2.63 -2.35
C THR A 74 -24.82 -3.57 -1.27
N ALA A 75 -24.48 -3.38 0.00
CA ALA A 75 -25.04 -4.17 1.10
C ALA A 75 -26.52 -3.83 1.34
N LEU A 76 -26.87 -2.54 1.33
CA LEU A 76 -28.23 -2.04 1.54
C LEU A 76 -29.16 -2.34 0.34
N SER A 77 -28.59 -2.48 -0.87
CA SER A 77 -29.35 -2.77 -2.09
C SER A 77 -29.92 -4.19 -2.14
N LYS A 78 -29.55 -5.07 -1.20
CA LYS A 78 -30.11 -6.43 -1.07
C LYS A 78 -31.47 -6.37 -0.37
N GLY A 79 -32.51 -5.96 -1.09
CA GLY A 79 -33.86 -5.70 -0.56
C GLY A 79 -34.94 -6.70 -1.02
N LEU A 80 -36.09 -6.65 -0.36
CA LEU A 80 -37.27 -7.53 -0.57
C LEU A 80 -37.98 -7.37 -1.94
N TYR A 81 -37.68 -6.33 -2.72
CA TYR A 81 -38.40 -5.97 -3.96
C TYR A 81 -37.66 -6.25 -5.27
N GLY A 82 -36.67 -7.14 -5.24
CA GLY A 82 -35.88 -7.53 -6.41
C GLY A 82 -34.57 -6.76 -6.49
N ASN A 83 -33.48 -7.50 -6.63
CA ASN A 83 -32.15 -6.93 -6.74
C ASN A 83 -31.88 -6.56 -8.21
N ASP A 84 -31.59 -5.30 -8.48
CA ASP A 84 -30.99 -4.90 -9.76
C ASP A 84 -29.52 -5.34 -9.77
N TYR A 85 -29.30 -6.58 -10.19
CA TYR A 85 -27.96 -7.15 -10.32
C TYR A 85 -27.10 -6.34 -11.31
N GLY A 86 -27.71 -5.71 -12.33
CA GLY A 86 -26.98 -4.88 -13.29
C GLY A 86 -26.34 -3.67 -12.60
N ALA A 87 -27.12 -2.93 -11.81
CA ALA A 87 -26.63 -1.80 -11.04
C ALA A 87 -25.58 -2.22 -9.99
N ILE A 88 -25.81 -3.33 -9.29
CA ILE A 88 -24.87 -3.84 -8.26
C ILE A 88 -23.53 -4.23 -8.90
N TYR A 89 -23.52 -4.99 -9.99
CA TYR A 89 -22.27 -5.40 -10.65
C TYR A 89 -21.55 -4.22 -11.31
N ALA A 90 -22.27 -3.24 -11.86
CA ALA A 90 -21.68 -2.01 -12.37
C ALA A 90 -20.98 -1.21 -11.27
N ALA A 91 -21.61 -1.06 -10.11
CA ALA A 91 -21.01 -0.40 -8.95
C ALA A 91 -19.74 -1.12 -8.46
N ILE A 92 -19.77 -2.46 -8.39
CA ILE A 92 -18.60 -3.28 -8.02
C ILE A 92 -17.46 -3.10 -9.04
N ALA A 93 -17.76 -3.06 -10.34
CA ALA A 93 -16.75 -2.86 -11.38
C ALA A 93 -16.06 -1.49 -11.26
N VAL A 94 -16.84 -0.42 -11.06
CA VAL A 94 -16.30 0.93 -10.81
C VAL A 94 -15.47 0.96 -9.53
N PHE A 95 -15.95 0.34 -8.45
CA PHE A 95 -15.24 0.27 -7.17
C PHE A 95 -13.92 -0.51 -7.23
N THR A 96 -13.83 -1.52 -8.09
CA THR A 96 -12.62 -2.35 -8.25
C THR A 96 -11.55 -1.63 -9.08
N THR A 97 -11.94 -0.69 -9.93
CA THR A 97 -11.04 0.00 -10.86
C THR A 97 -9.87 0.72 -10.16
N PRO A 98 -10.08 1.52 -9.08
CA PRO A 98 -8.99 2.16 -8.34
C PRO A 98 -8.00 1.17 -7.73
N ILE A 99 -8.47 0.02 -7.26
CA ILE A 99 -7.61 -1.02 -6.67
C ILE A 99 -6.65 -1.56 -7.73
N ILE A 100 -7.15 -1.81 -8.95
CA ILE A 100 -6.33 -2.26 -10.08
C ILE A 100 -5.27 -1.22 -10.42
N ILE A 101 -5.64 0.07 -10.46
CA ILE A 101 -4.70 1.16 -10.75
C ILE A 101 -3.59 1.20 -9.69
N VAL A 102 -3.94 1.17 -8.41
CA VAL A 102 -2.95 1.16 -7.31
C VAL A 102 -2.06 -0.08 -7.39
N TYR A 103 -2.63 -1.24 -7.68
CA TYR A 103 -1.87 -2.47 -7.87
C TYR A 103 -0.84 -2.34 -9.00
N LEU A 104 -1.24 -1.82 -10.16
CA LEU A 104 -0.34 -1.65 -11.31
C LEU A 104 0.82 -0.71 -10.98
N LEU A 105 0.55 0.39 -10.26
CA LEU A 105 1.59 1.33 -9.83
C LEU A 105 2.57 0.69 -8.84
N CYS A 106 2.07 -0.05 -7.83
CA CYS A 106 2.89 -0.67 -6.81
C CYS A 106 3.63 -1.93 -7.29
N SER A 107 3.06 -2.69 -8.24
CA SER A 107 3.62 -3.95 -8.74
C SER A 107 5.07 -3.81 -9.24
N ARG A 108 5.39 -2.70 -9.91
CA ARG A 108 6.76 -2.39 -10.37
C ARG A 108 7.73 -2.19 -9.22
N MET A 109 7.29 -1.61 -8.11
CA MET A 109 8.12 -1.36 -6.92
C MET A 109 8.35 -2.64 -6.13
N LEU A 110 7.34 -3.52 -6.05
CA LEU A 110 7.45 -4.84 -5.44
C LEU A 110 8.49 -5.70 -6.16
N ILE A 111 8.44 -5.75 -7.50
CA ILE A 111 9.40 -6.51 -8.32
C ILE A 111 10.83 -5.97 -8.15
N LYS A 112 11.01 -4.63 -8.14
CA LYS A 112 12.32 -4.02 -7.89
C LYS A 112 12.85 -4.36 -6.48
N GLY A 113 12.00 -4.31 -5.47
CA GLY A 113 12.37 -4.64 -4.07
C GLY A 113 12.83 -6.08 -3.88
N LEU A 114 12.18 -7.04 -4.57
CA LEU A 114 12.52 -8.47 -4.53
C LEU A 114 13.89 -8.78 -5.15
N ARG A 115 14.22 -8.16 -6.29
CA ARG A 115 15.49 -8.40 -7.00
C ARG A 115 16.73 -8.11 -6.15
N PHE A 116 16.70 -7.07 -5.32
CA PHE A 116 17.81 -6.75 -4.41
C PHE A 116 17.96 -7.77 -3.26
N SER A 117 16.91 -8.53 -2.92
CA SER A 117 16.97 -9.57 -1.90
C SER A 117 17.64 -10.84 -2.43
N THR A 118 17.28 -11.26 -3.65
CA THR A 118 17.77 -12.52 -4.24
C THR A 118 19.27 -12.48 -4.55
N VAL A 119 19.79 -11.35 -5.05
CA VAL A 119 21.23 -11.21 -5.35
C VAL A 119 22.10 -11.29 -4.09
N LYS A 120 21.60 -10.85 -2.93
CA LYS A 120 22.33 -10.90 -1.66
C LYS A 120 22.32 -12.29 -1.00
N VAL A 121 21.34 -13.13 -1.33
CA VAL A 121 21.24 -14.52 -0.85
C VAL A 121 22.09 -15.47 -1.69
N MET A 122 22.28 -15.19 -2.98
CA MET A 122 23.04 -16.05 -3.89
C MET A 122 24.57 -15.86 -3.82
N ASN A 123 25.04 -14.85 -3.07
CA ASN A 123 26.47 -14.59 -2.85
C ASN A 123 26.89 -14.91 -1.40
N ARG A 124 26.21 -15.86 -0.76
CA ARG A 124 26.56 -16.45 0.54
C ARG A 124 26.76 -17.95 0.39
#